data_AF-A0AAV0XWF7-F1
#
_entry.id   AF-A0AAV0XWF7-F1
#
_cell.length_a   1.000
_cell.length_b   1.000
_cell.length_c   1.000
_cell.angle_alpha   90.00
_cell.angle_beta   90.00
_cell.angle_gamma   90.00
#
_symmetry.space_group_name_H-M   'P 1'
#
loop_
_entity.id
_entity.type
_entity.pdbx_description
1 polymer ?
#
loop_
_entity_poly.entity_id
_entity_poly.type
_entity_poly.pdbx_seq_one_letter_code
_entity_poly.pdbx_strand_id
1 'polypeptide(L)'
;MQKIGEDVTNYANRIEQLQTLIIEQETSGHSWEVAQALGASIKKQSIQVFVEGLRPLKDFIKARNPLTLDKAIHAAREEKQVRNSQESTKKLYGEPHQSTKKPTCFHCNKVGHMAKDCRSKPTTTNSRPSSTTAPIRSIECKYCKKPGHLLKDCRKRNYVNSKKEGNQQENQQQSAASGGRPVSELKNTGNDKSSTSKKN
;
A
#
# COMPACT_ATOMS: atom_id res chain seq x y z
N MET A 1 22.56 -3.22 23.01
CA MET A 1 21.31 -2.62 22.48
C MET A 1 21.62 -1.86 21.21
N GLN A 2 20.79 -2.03 20.18
CA GLN A 2 20.85 -1.26 18.93
C GLN A 2 20.54 0.21 19.24
N LYS A 3 21.37 1.14 18.75
CA LYS A 3 21.16 2.59 18.91
C LYS A 3 20.01 3.05 18.00
N ILE A 4 19.34 4.14 18.40
CA ILE A 4 18.26 4.74 17.61
C ILE A 4 18.84 5.20 16.26
N GLY A 5 18.31 4.67 15.15
CA GLY A 5 18.80 4.93 13.79
C GLY A 5 20.00 4.09 13.33
N GLU A 6 20.56 3.23 14.17
CA GLU A 6 21.63 2.31 13.78
C GLU A 6 21.07 1.20 12.87
N ASP A 7 21.76 0.91 11.76
CA ASP A 7 21.36 -0.20 10.91
C ASP A 7 21.56 -1.55 11.61
N VAL A 8 20.69 -2.51 11.31
CA VAL A 8 20.75 -3.87 11.87
C VAL A 8 22.09 -4.53 11.55
N THR A 9 22.65 -4.26 10.38
CA THR A 9 23.94 -4.80 9.94
C THR A 9 25.10 -4.24 10.75
N ASN A 10 25.08 -2.94 11.07
CA ASN A 10 26.11 -2.31 11.90
C ASN A 10 26.06 -2.84 13.33
N TYR A 11 24.85 -2.99 13.87
CA TYR A 11 24.66 -3.59 15.18
C TYR A 11 25.14 -5.05 15.20
N ALA A 12 24.79 -5.85 14.18
CA ALA A 12 25.22 -7.23 14.03
C ALA A 12 26.75 -7.36 14.00
N ASN A 13 27.42 -6.57 13.16
CA ASN A 13 28.88 -6.60 13.03
C ASN A 13 29.58 -6.31 14.36
N ARG A 14 29.06 -5.35 15.14
CA ARG A 14 29.60 -5.06 16.48
C ARG A 14 29.43 -6.22 17.45
N ILE A 15 28.31 -6.95 17.38
CA ILE A 15 28.10 -8.16 18.19
C ILE A 15 29.03 -9.29 17.73
N GLU A 16 29.23 -9.46 16.42
CA GLU A 16 30.16 -10.47 15.88
C GLU A 16 31.60 -10.21 16.29
N GLN A 17 32.06 -8.96 16.21
CA GLN A 17 33.40 -8.58 16.66
C GLN A 17 33.59 -8.88 18.15
N LEU A 18 32.63 -8.48 18.99
CA LEU A 18 32.68 -8.78 20.42
C LEU A 18 32.65 -10.29 20.69
N GLN A 19 31.83 -11.04 19.97
CA GLN A 19 31.77 -12.49 20.10
C GLN A 19 33.12 -13.14 19.76
N THR A 20 33.75 -12.75 18.65
CA THR A 20 35.06 -13.28 18.23
C THR A 20 36.13 -13.01 19.27
N LEU A 21 36.20 -11.78 19.79
CA LEU A 21 37.15 -11.41 20.84
C LEU A 21 36.93 -12.20 22.13
N ILE A 22 35.68 -12.37 22.56
CA ILE A 22 35.36 -13.13 23.78
C ILE A 22 35.71 -14.61 23.60
N ILE A 23 35.39 -15.20 22.44
CA ILE A 23 35.76 -16.59 22.14
C ILE A 23 37.28 -16.73 22.14
N GLU A 24 38.02 -15.86 21.46
CA GLU A 24 39.47 -15.93 21.40
C GLU A 24 40.12 -15.81 22.79
N GLN A 25 39.67 -14.85 23.60
CA GLN A 25 40.19 -14.65 24.94
C GLN A 25 39.88 -15.82 25.88
N GLU A 26 38.66 -16.35 25.86
CA GLU A 26 38.22 -17.46 26.71
C GLU A 26 38.83 -18.80 26.29
N THR A 27 39.09 -19.00 25.00
CA THR A 27 39.56 -20.29 24.47
C THR A 27 41.08 -20.43 24.37
N SER A 28 41.84 -19.32 24.43
CA SER A 28 43.30 -19.29 24.25
C SER A 28 44.13 -20.16 25.21
N GLY A 29 43.56 -20.58 26.35
CA GLY A 29 44.24 -21.37 27.38
C GLY A 29 43.61 -22.72 27.71
N HIS A 30 42.60 -23.16 26.95
CA HIS A 30 41.80 -24.35 27.29
C HIS A 30 41.99 -25.50 26.31
N SER A 31 41.77 -26.73 26.79
CA SER A 31 41.66 -27.93 25.92
C SER A 31 40.62 -27.70 24.83
N TRP A 32 40.82 -28.32 23.65
CA TRP A 32 39.90 -28.31 22.51
C TRP A 32 38.43 -28.53 22.93
N GLU A 33 38.18 -29.49 23.83
CA GLU A 33 36.82 -29.85 24.27
C GLU A 33 36.17 -28.73 25.09
N VAL A 34 36.96 -28.12 25.99
CA VAL A 34 36.51 -27.02 26.84
C VAL A 34 36.32 -25.75 26.01
N ALA A 35 37.25 -25.47 25.09
CA ALA A 35 37.15 -24.36 24.15
C ALA A 35 35.90 -24.46 23.27
N GLN A 36 35.54 -25.68 22.82
CA GLN A 36 34.33 -25.92 22.05
C GLN A 36 33.06 -25.66 22.88
N ALA A 37 33.00 -26.15 24.12
CA ALA A 37 31.86 -25.96 25.01
C ALA A 37 31.66 -24.48 25.40
N LEU A 38 32.74 -23.77 25.71
CA LEU A 38 32.74 -22.33 25.98
C LEU A 38 32.29 -21.55 24.74
N GLY A 39 32.87 -21.85 23.58
CA GLY A 39 32.50 -21.20 22.31
C GLY A 39 31.02 -21.40 21.95
N ALA A 40 30.46 -22.58 22.20
CA ALA A 40 29.03 -22.83 22.01
C ALA A 40 28.15 -22.00 22.96
N SER A 41 28.55 -21.87 24.22
CA SER A 41 27.84 -21.07 25.21
C SER A 41 27.88 -19.58 24.88
N ILE A 42 29.05 -19.06 24.48
CA ILE A 42 29.23 -17.66 24.07
C ILE A 42 28.39 -17.35 22.81
N LYS A 43 28.38 -18.25 21.81
CA LYS A 43 27.52 -18.13 20.62
C LYS A 43 26.03 -18.11 20.98
N LYS A 44 25.60 -18.89 21.97
CA LYS A 44 24.21 -18.86 22.43
C LYS A 44 23.87 -17.54 23.10
N GLN A 45 24.77 -17.02 23.94
CA GLN A 45 24.60 -15.72 24.60
C GLN A 45 24.59 -14.57 23.60
N SER A 46 25.44 -14.60 22.56
CA SER A 46 25.50 -13.55 21.55
C SER A 46 24.20 -13.46 20.75
N ILE A 47 23.58 -14.59 20.38
CA ILE A 47 22.24 -14.63 19.77
C ILE A 47 21.22 -13.94 20.68
N GLN A 48 21.22 -14.28 21.98
CA GLN A 48 20.27 -13.71 22.92
C GLN A 48 20.45 -12.20 23.10
N VAL A 49 21.70 -11.73 23.23
CA VAL A 49 22.02 -10.30 23.32
C VAL A 49 21.62 -9.56 22.05
N PHE A 50 21.87 -10.14 20.87
CA PHE A 50 21.47 -9.59 19.59
C PHE A 50 19.95 -9.43 19.50
N VAL A 51 19.19 -10.51 19.75
CA VAL A 51 17.73 -10.50 19.67
C VAL A 51 17.11 -9.53 20.67
N GLU A 52 17.63 -9.46 21.90
CA GLU A 52 17.16 -8.53 22.92
C GLU A 52 17.49 -7.07 22.56
N GLY A 53 18.59 -6.86 21.83
CA GLY A 53 19.04 -5.55 21.36
C GLY A 53 18.24 -4.96 20.20
N LEU A 54 17.45 -5.78 19.49
CA LEU A 54 16.69 -5.36 18.32
C LEU A 54 15.31 -4.82 18.69
N ARG A 55 15.16 -3.50 18.87
CA ARG A 55 13.82 -2.87 19.02
C ARG A 55 13.41 -2.19 17.71
N PRO A 56 12.23 -2.45 17.11
CA PRO A 56 11.04 -3.24 17.52
C PRO A 56 11.00 -4.67 16.95
N LEU A 57 12.12 -5.23 16.50
CA LEU A 57 12.19 -6.51 15.76
C LEU A 57 12.27 -7.74 16.68
N LYS A 58 12.56 -7.54 17.96
CA LYS A 58 12.77 -8.55 19.00
C LYS A 58 11.71 -9.65 19.00
N ASP A 59 10.43 -9.30 19.11
CA ASP A 59 9.36 -10.29 19.31
C ASP A 59 9.21 -11.22 18.09
N PHE A 60 9.35 -10.65 16.89
CA PHE A 60 9.31 -11.42 15.65
C PHE A 60 10.48 -12.41 15.55
N ILE A 61 11.69 -11.96 15.89
CA ILE A 61 12.87 -12.83 15.81
C ILE A 61 12.86 -13.89 16.92
N LYS A 62 12.37 -13.56 18.12
CA LYS A 62 12.14 -14.56 19.18
C LYS A 62 11.18 -15.66 18.70
N ALA A 63 10.09 -15.30 18.02
CA ALA A 63 9.15 -16.27 17.48
C ALA A 63 9.78 -17.20 16.41
N ARG A 64 10.78 -16.72 15.66
CA ARG A 64 11.50 -17.53 14.66
C ARG A 64 12.56 -18.46 15.25
N ASN A 65 12.91 -18.29 16.54
CA ASN A 65 13.88 -19.13 17.25
C ASN A 65 15.18 -19.43 16.46
N PRO A 66 16.00 -18.40 16.13
CA PRO A 66 17.20 -18.61 15.36
C PRO A 66 18.26 -19.41 16.13
N LEU A 67 18.75 -20.49 15.50
CA LEU A 67 19.80 -21.37 16.04
C LEU A 67 21.22 -20.80 15.93
N THR A 68 21.42 -19.81 15.06
CA THR A 68 22.72 -19.17 14.81
C THR A 68 22.56 -17.66 14.70
N LEU A 69 23.65 -16.93 14.98
CA LEU A 69 23.66 -15.46 14.88
C LEU A 69 23.34 -15.00 13.45
N ASP A 70 23.92 -15.66 12.44
CA ASP A 70 23.66 -15.38 11.02
C ASP A 70 22.17 -15.50 10.64
N LYS A 71 21.51 -16.57 11.09
CA LYS A 71 20.06 -16.74 10.89
C LYS A 71 19.25 -15.61 11.55
N ALA A 72 19.68 -15.16 12.73
CA ALA A 72 19.04 -14.03 13.40
C ALA A 72 19.23 -12.72 12.61
N ILE A 73 20.43 -12.50 12.05
CA ILE A 73 20.74 -11.32 11.23
C ILE A 73 19.92 -11.32 9.94
N HIS A 74 19.85 -12.46 9.24
CA HIS A 74 19.05 -12.59 8.02
C HIS A 74 17.57 -12.32 8.30
N ALA A 75 17.01 -12.97 9.33
CA ALA A 75 15.62 -12.75 9.73
C ALA A 75 15.35 -11.28 10.11
N ALA A 76 16.30 -10.60 10.76
CA ALA A 76 16.18 -9.19 11.11
C ALA A 76 16.15 -8.28 9.89
N ARG A 77 16.98 -8.57 8.88
CA ARG A 77 17.04 -7.81 7.62
C ARG A 77 15.77 -7.99 6.80
N GLU A 78 15.33 -9.23 6.63
CA GLU A 78 14.09 -9.54 5.92
C GLU A 78 12.88 -8.87 6.58
N GLU A 79 12.76 -8.98 7.90
CA GLU A 79 11.64 -8.37 8.63
C GLU A 79 11.65 -6.84 8.52
N LYS A 80 12.84 -6.21 8.57
CA LYS A 80 12.97 -4.76 8.37
C LYS A 80 12.51 -4.36 6.96
N GLN A 81 12.82 -5.15 5.95
CA GLN A 81 12.37 -4.92 4.57
C GLN A 81 10.86 -5.11 4.43
N VAL A 82 10.30 -6.15 5.03
CA VAL A 82 8.85 -6.41 5.04
C VAL A 82 8.11 -5.25 5.69
N ARG A 83 8.57 -4.76 6.84
CA ARG A 83 7.95 -3.59 7.49
C ARG A 83 8.03 -2.33 6.65
N ASN A 84 9.15 -2.08 5.98
CA ASN A 84 9.27 -0.91 5.11
C ASN A 84 8.29 -1.00 3.91
N SER A 85 8.12 -2.20 3.35
CA SER A 85 7.13 -2.47 2.30
C SER A 85 5.69 -2.33 2.82
N GLN A 86 5.40 -2.85 4.01
CA GLN A 86 4.11 -2.70 4.67
C GLN A 86 3.82 -1.23 4.99
N GLU A 87 4.81 -0.45 5.42
CA GLU A 87 4.61 0.95 5.75
C GLU A 87 4.39 1.81 4.50
N SER A 88 5.09 1.52 3.40
CA SER A 88 4.87 2.20 2.12
C SER A 88 3.48 1.88 1.55
N THR A 89 3.03 0.63 1.62
CA THR A 89 1.65 0.25 1.24
C THR A 89 0.60 0.87 2.17
N LYS A 90 0.85 0.91 3.48
CA LYS A 90 0.00 1.60 4.47
C LYS A 90 -0.15 3.09 4.18
N LYS A 91 0.91 3.77 3.72
CA LYS A 91 0.87 5.18 3.32
C LYS A 91 0.07 5.41 2.04
N LEU A 92 0.10 4.46 1.10
CA LEU A 92 -0.62 4.53 -0.18
C LEU A 92 -2.13 4.28 -0.02
N TYR A 93 -2.51 3.27 0.77
CA TYR A 93 -3.90 2.81 0.87
C TYR A 93 -4.59 3.15 2.19
N GLY A 94 -3.88 3.77 3.14
CA GLY A 94 -4.35 4.00 4.50
C GLY A 94 -4.36 2.73 5.36
N GLU A 95 -4.45 2.89 6.69
CA GLU A 95 -4.76 1.74 7.56
C GLU A 95 -6.04 1.06 7.08
N PRO A 96 -6.11 -0.29 7.03
CA PRO A 96 -7.39 -0.97 7.15
C PRO A 96 -8.06 -0.40 8.40
N HIS A 97 -9.19 0.26 8.23
CA HIS A 97 -9.94 0.84 9.33
C HIS A 97 -10.42 -0.31 10.21
N GLN A 98 -9.58 -0.75 11.15
CA GLN A 98 -9.95 -1.73 12.16
C GLN A 98 -10.89 -0.99 13.11
N SER A 99 -12.13 -0.86 12.65
CA SER A 99 -13.28 -0.34 13.37
C SER A 99 -13.63 -1.34 14.46
N THR A 100 -12.76 -1.45 15.46
CA THR A 100 -13.08 -2.12 16.74
C THR A 100 -14.24 -1.43 17.44
N LYS A 101 -14.60 -0.22 17.01
CA LYS A 101 -15.81 0.48 17.42
C LYS A 101 -16.93 0.18 16.43
N LYS A 102 -17.87 -0.67 16.85
CA LYS A 102 -19.15 -0.88 16.14
C LYS A 102 -19.76 0.51 15.87
N PRO A 103 -20.23 0.79 14.64
CA PRO A 103 -20.77 2.11 14.31
C PRO A 103 -21.92 2.43 15.26
N THR A 104 -21.89 3.62 15.84
CA THR A 104 -22.98 4.12 16.69
C THR A 104 -23.87 5.01 15.83
N CYS A 105 -25.16 4.73 15.83
CA CYS A 105 -26.13 5.47 15.05
C CYS A 105 -26.37 6.85 15.66
N PHE A 106 -26.11 7.93 14.90
CA PHE A 106 -26.35 9.30 15.37
C PHE A 106 -27.84 9.67 15.50
N HIS A 107 -28.77 8.85 14.98
CA HIS A 107 -30.21 9.10 15.13
C HIS A 107 -30.81 8.47 16.39
N CYS A 108 -30.29 7.32 16.84
CA CYS A 108 -30.86 6.59 17.99
C CYS A 108 -29.83 6.21 19.06
N ASN A 109 -28.57 6.61 18.90
CA ASN A 109 -27.43 6.31 19.76
C ASN A 109 -27.19 4.81 20.05
N LYS A 110 -27.74 3.91 19.22
CA LYS A 110 -27.51 2.46 19.31
C LYS A 110 -26.31 2.04 18.48
N VAL A 111 -25.53 1.10 19.00
CA VAL A 111 -24.39 0.49 18.29
C VAL A 111 -24.86 -0.54 17.26
N GLY A 112 -24.06 -0.78 16.23
CA GLY A 112 -24.27 -1.84 15.23
C GLY A 112 -24.86 -1.39 13.89
N HIS A 113 -25.19 -0.10 13.72
CA HIS A 113 -25.61 0.46 12.44
C HIS A 113 -25.27 1.95 12.34
N MET A 114 -25.20 2.48 11.11
CA MET A 114 -25.02 3.92 10.87
C MET A 114 -26.38 4.62 10.78
N ALA A 115 -26.39 5.95 10.89
CA ALA A 115 -27.60 6.78 10.74
C ALA A 115 -28.39 6.47 9.44
N LYS A 116 -27.69 6.15 8.34
CA LYS A 116 -28.29 5.80 7.05
C LYS A 116 -29.10 4.50 7.07
N ASP A 117 -28.72 3.55 7.93
CA ASP A 117 -29.33 2.22 8.05
C ASP A 117 -30.27 2.13 9.27
N CYS A 118 -30.60 3.28 9.88
CA CYS A 118 -31.45 3.34 11.05
C CYS A 118 -32.91 3.05 10.67
N ARG A 119 -33.46 1.94 11.17
CA ARG A 119 -34.87 1.56 10.98
C ARG A 119 -35.81 2.21 11.99
N SER A 120 -35.27 3.02 12.91
CA SER A 120 -36.05 3.77 13.91
C SER A 120 -36.68 4.99 13.23
N LYS A 121 -37.98 5.24 13.48
CA LYS A 121 -38.64 6.46 12.99
C LYS A 121 -37.87 7.68 13.50
N PRO A 122 -37.54 8.68 12.66
CA PRO A 122 -36.82 9.87 13.12
C PRO A 122 -37.69 10.58 14.15
N THR A 123 -37.29 10.54 15.42
CA THR A 123 -37.85 11.41 16.44
C THR A 123 -37.37 12.81 16.10
N THR A 124 -38.28 13.59 15.55
CA THR A 124 -38.13 15.00 15.19
C THR A 124 -37.76 15.80 16.43
N THR A 125 -36.47 15.98 16.67
CA THR A 125 -35.98 17.05 17.54
C THR A 125 -34.85 17.77 16.83
N ASN A 126 -35.22 18.96 16.35
CA ASN A 126 -34.36 20.03 15.85
C ASN A 126 -33.59 19.77 14.55
N SER A 127 -34.29 19.96 13.43
CA SER A 127 -33.71 20.65 12.29
C SER A 127 -34.75 21.57 11.67
N ARG A 128 -34.61 22.84 12.06
CA ARG A 128 -35.10 24.07 11.42
C ARG A 128 -35.85 23.82 10.08
N PRO A 129 -37.18 23.99 10.02
CA PRO A 129 -37.86 24.00 8.74
C PRO A 129 -37.48 25.31 8.05
N SER A 130 -36.60 25.24 7.05
CA SER A 130 -36.47 26.34 6.10
C SER A 130 -37.78 26.36 5.30
N SER A 131 -38.69 27.21 5.76
CA SER A 131 -39.98 27.48 5.15
C SER A 131 -39.80 27.86 3.69
N THR A 132 -40.06 26.91 2.80
CA THR A 132 -40.59 27.22 1.47
C THR A 132 -41.44 26.04 1.02
N THR A 133 -42.56 25.82 1.70
CA THR A 133 -43.62 24.91 1.24
C THR A 133 -44.37 25.60 0.09
N ALA A 134 -43.73 25.65 -1.07
CA ALA A 134 -44.44 25.76 -2.35
C ALA A 134 -44.80 24.33 -2.80
N PRO A 135 -45.97 24.12 -3.43
CA PRO A 135 -46.44 22.79 -3.79
C PRO A 135 -45.39 22.09 -4.66
N ILE A 136 -45.24 20.77 -4.46
CA ILE A 136 -44.31 19.90 -5.18
C ILE A 136 -44.65 19.97 -6.67
N ARG A 137 -44.10 20.96 -7.36
CA ARG A 137 -43.97 20.95 -8.82
C ARG A 137 -42.85 19.97 -9.08
N SER A 138 -43.16 18.84 -9.70
CA SER A 138 -42.18 17.86 -10.15
C SER A 138 -41.01 18.60 -10.82
N ILE A 139 -39.85 18.65 -10.16
CA ILE A 139 -38.67 19.32 -10.69
C ILE A 139 -38.27 18.57 -11.96
N GLU A 140 -38.56 19.18 -13.11
CA GLU A 140 -38.24 18.65 -14.43
C GLU A 140 -36.98 19.32 -14.95
N CYS A 141 -36.02 18.51 -15.38
CA CYS A 141 -34.81 19.02 -15.98
C CYS A 141 -35.08 19.62 -17.36
N LYS A 142 -34.80 20.91 -17.54
CA LYS A 142 -35.00 21.63 -18.81
C LYS A 142 -34.21 21.04 -19.99
N TYR A 143 -33.11 20.32 -19.73
CA TYR A 143 -32.23 19.75 -20.77
C TYR A 143 -32.67 18.36 -21.23
N CYS A 144 -32.99 17.45 -20.30
CA CYS A 144 -33.33 16.07 -20.65
C CYS A 144 -34.82 15.72 -20.48
N LYS A 145 -35.64 16.69 -20.01
CA LYS A 145 -37.10 16.55 -19.81
C LYS A 145 -37.50 15.40 -18.89
N LYS A 146 -36.58 14.98 -18.01
CA LYS A 146 -36.84 13.94 -17.00
C LYS A 146 -37.08 14.60 -15.64
N PRO A 147 -38.07 14.12 -14.87
CA PRO A 147 -38.31 14.59 -13.51
C PRO A 147 -37.22 14.10 -12.55
N GLY A 148 -37.08 14.78 -11.40
CA GLY A 148 -36.26 14.33 -10.27
C GLY A 148 -34.87 14.97 -10.16
N HIS A 149 -34.50 15.91 -11.03
CA HIS A 149 -33.23 16.65 -10.91
C HIS A 149 -33.27 18.01 -11.61
N LEU A 150 -32.47 18.96 -11.15
CA LEU A 150 -32.33 20.27 -11.76
C LEU A 150 -31.37 20.23 -12.94
N LEU A 151 -31.39 21.31 -13.72
CA LEU A 151 -30.55 21.49 -14.89
C LEU A 151 -29.04 21.37 -14.59
N LYS A 152 -28.62 21.77 -13.39
CA LYS A 152 -27.22 21.71 -12.91
C LYS A 152 -26.78 20.28 -12.55
N ASP A 153 -27.73 19.48 -12.10
CA ASP A 153 -27.50 18.09 -11.67
C ASP A 153 -27.79 17.09 -12.81
N CYS A 154 -27.98 17.59 -14.03
CA CYS A 154 -28.30 16.75 -15.17
C CYS A 154 -27.08 15.99 -15.67
N ARG A 155 -27.04 14.69 -15.36
CA ARG A 155 -25.98 13.77 -15.78
C ARG A 155 -25.66 13.83 -17.28
N LYS A 156 -26.69 13.94 -18.14
CA LYS A 156 -26.52 14.02 -19.60
C LYS A 156 -25.87 15.34 -20.04
N ARG A 157 -26.22 16.45 -19.39
CA ARG A 157 -25.60 17.77 -19.65
C ARG A 157 -24.16 17.78 -19.18
N ASN A 158 -23.90 17.30 -17.96
CA ASN A 158 -22.55 17.30 -17.38
C ASN A 158 -21.61 16.44 -18.23
N TYR A 159 -22.08 15.29 -18.71
CA TYR A 159 -21.31 14.47 -19.66
C TYR A 159 -20.92 15.21 -20.95
N VAL A 160 -21.84 15.98 -21.54
CA VAL A 160 -21.56 16.77 -22.77
C VAL A 160 -20.63 17.95 -22.48
N ASN A 161 -20.78 18.62 -21.35
CA ASN A 161 -19.88 19.71 -20.94
C ASN A 161 -18.46 19.20 -20.70
N SER A 162 -18.29 18.11 -19.95
CA SER A 162 -16.96 17.52 -19.72
C SER A 162 -16.28 17.08 -21.02
N LYS A 163 -17.04 16.62 -22.03
CA LYS A 163 -16.49 16.28 -23.35
C LYS A 163 -16.11 17.52 -24.18
N LYS A 164 -16.77 18.66 -23.98
CA LYS A 164 -16.42 19.94 -24.62
C LYS A 164 -15.20 20.58 -23.98
N GLU A 165 -15.07 20.50 -22.65
CA GLU A 165 -13.92 21.04 -21.91
C GLU A 165 -12.63 20.27 -22.24
N GLY A 166 -12.71 18.95 -22.47
CA GLY A 166 -11.58 18.15 -22.95
C GLY A 166 -11.10 18.50 -24.36
N ASN A 167 -11.93 19.15 -25.20
CA ASN A 167 -11.60 19.49 -26.59
C ASN A 167 -11.18 20.96 -26.76
N GLN A 168 -11.22 21.78 -25.71
CA GLN A 168 -10.70 23.16 -25.72
C GLN A 168 -9.23 23.26 -25.29
N GLN A 169 -8.66 22.20 -24.71
CA GLN A 169 -7.23 22.16 -24.36
C GLN A 169 -6.32 21.69 -25.51
N GLU A 170 -6.87 21.09 -26.57
CA GLU A 170 -6.07 20.57 -27.70
C GLU A 170 -5.89 21.59 -28.85
N ASN A 171 -6.63 22.71 -28.85
CA ASN A 171 -6.61 23.70 -29.94
C ASN A 171 -5.89 25.03 -29.59
N GLN A 172 -4.91 25.00 -28.68
CA GLN A 172 -4.05 26.16 -28.38
C GLN A 172 -2.55 25.87 -28.52
N GLN A 173 -2.17 24.81 -29.25
CA GLN A 173 -0.75 24.43 -29.38
C GLN A 173 -0.29 23.97 -30.77
N GLN A 174 -0.91 24.47 -31.84
CA GLN A 174 -0.32 24.34 -33.18
C GLN A 174 -0.06 25.71 -33.80
N SER A 175 1.13 26.23 -33.50
CA SER A 175 1.86 27.16 -34.35
C SER A 175 3.33 26.78 -34.28
N ALA A 176 3.95 26.70 -35.46
CA ALA A 176 5.35 26.34 -35.76
C ALA A 176 5.68 24.84 -35.85
N ALA A 177 5.75 24.31 -37.07
CA ALA A 177 7.04 23.88 -37.68
C ALA A 177 6.80 23.21 -39.04
N SER A 178 7.48 23.76 -40.05
CA SER A 178 7.60 23.28 -41.42
C SER A 178 8.17 21.86 -41.53
N GLY A 179 7.76 21.09 -42.55
CA GLY A 179 8.41 19.83 -42.89
C GLY A 179 7.77 19.03 -44.03
N GLY A 180 8.12 19.40 -45.27
CA GLY A 180 8.09 18.68 -46.56
C GLY A 180 7.31 17.37 -46.81
N ARG A 181 6.56 17.36 -47.92
CA ARG A 181 6.32 16.18 -48.80
C ARG A 181 6.83 16.51 -50.21
N PRO A 182 7.35 15.53 -50.98
CA PRO A 182 6.52 14.91 -52.02
C PRO A 182 6.71 13.37 -52.10
N VAL A 183 5.66 12.56 -52.29
CA VAL A 183 5.18 11.92 -53.56
C VAL A 183 6.34 11.26 -54.32
N SER A 184 6.50 9.94 -54.41
CA SER A 184 5.68 8.84 -55.00
C SER A 184 6.17 7.49 -54.41
N GLU A 185 5.46 6.36 -54.41
CA GLU A 185 5.33 5.44 -55.55
C GLU A 185 4.43 4.25 -55.18
N LEU A 186 3.52 3.88 -56.10
CA LEU A 186 2.74 2.65 -56.06
C LEU A 186 3.59 1.48 -56.57
N LYS A 187 3.55 0.29 -55.95
CA LYS A 187 3.16 -0.95 -56.65
C LYS A 187 3.04 -2.20 -55.79
N ASN A 188 1.94 -2.91 -56.08
CA ASN A 188 1.74 -4.36 -56.19
C ASN A 188 2.09 -5.29 -55.03
N THR A 189 1.00 -5.74 -54.42
CA THR A 189 0.76 -7.11 -53.98
C THR A 189 1.14 -8.15 -55.04
N GLY A 190 1.89 -9.18 -54.65
CA GLY A 190 2.07 -10.38 -55.44
C GLY A 190 2.93 -11.39 -54.70
N ASN A 191 2.36 -12.59 -54.49
CA ASN A 191 3.03 -13.87 -54.27
C ASN A 191 3.64 -14.12 -52.87
N ASP A 192 3.59 -15.32 -52.27
CA ASP A 192 3.22 -16.63 -52.78
C ASP A 192 2.68 -17.55 -51.66
N LYS A 193 1.79 -18.46 -52.07
CA LYS A 193 1.31 -19.59 -51.28
C LYS A 193 2.43 -20.62 -51.11
N SER A 194 2.55 -21.22 -49.93
CA SER A 194 2.82 -22.67 -49.86
C SER A 194 2.35 -23.26 -48.54
N SER A 195 1.22 -23.93 -48.66
CA SER A 195 0.74 -24.96 -47.75
C SER A 195 1.60 -26.21 -47.92
N THR A 196 2.13 -26.77 -46.84
CA THR A 196 2.52 -28.18 -46.81
C THR A 196 1.85 -28.87 -45.63
N SER A 197 0.82 -29.64 -45.97
CA SER A 197 0.15 -30.59 -45.10
C SER A 197 0.65 -31.99 -45.45
N LYS A 198 1.25 -32.65 -44.45
CA LYS A 198 1.09 -34.07 -44.07
C LYS A 198 1.17 -35.19 -45.13
N LYS A 199 2.02 -36.17 -44.76
CA LYS A 199 1.79 -37.63 -44.75
C LYS A 199 2.22 -38.42 -45.99
N ASN A 200 3.34 -39.13 -45.89
CA ASN A 200 3.38 -40.58 -45.75
C ASN A 200 4.76 -41.02 -45.26
#